data_AF-A0A963IQN8-F1
#
_entry.id   AF-A0A963IQN8-F1
#
_cell.length_a   1.000
_cell.length_b   1.000
_cell.length_c   1.000
_cell.angle_alpha   90.00
_cell.angle_beta   90.00
_cell.angle_gamma   90.00
#
_symmetry.space_group_name_H-M   'P 1'
#
loop_
_entity.id
_entity.type
_entity.pdbx_description
1 polymer ?
#
loop_
_entity_poly.entity_id
_entity_poly.type
_entity_poly.pdbx_seq_one_letter_code
_entity_poly.pdbx_strand_id
1 'polypeptide(L)' 'MGASAGGLEAFEDFFRHLPANCGMAFVLVQHLDPDHASLLTEILQRST' A
#
# COMPACT_ATOMS: atom_id res chain seq x y z
N MET A 1 4.50 -6.38 -4.43
CA MET A 1 5.38 -5.47 -3.67
C MET A 1 5.36 -5.92 -2.22
N GLY A 2 6.53 -6.07 -1.59
CA GLY A 2 6.65 -6.57 -0.22
C GLY A 2 7.22 -5.51 0.70
N ALA A 3 6.66 -5.35 1.90
CA ALA A 3 7.24 -4.48 2.92
C ALA A 3 6.91 -4.94 4.34
N SER A 4 7.57 -4.32 5.32
CA SER A 4 7.48 -4.60 6.75
C SER A 4 7.32 -3.27 7.51
N ALA A 5 7.97 -3.08 8.65
CA ALA A 5 8.00 -1.80 9.35
C ALA A 5 8.49 -0.66 8.44
N GLY A 6 7.75 0.46 8.41
CA GLY A 6 8.08 1.65 7.62
C GLY A 6 7.76 1.55 6.11
N GLY A 7 7.22 0.43 5.63
CA GLY A 7 6.90 0.24 4.21
C GLY A 7 5.73 1.07 3.67
N LEU A 8 4.91 1.61 4.57
CA LEU A 8 3.67 2.29 4.24
C LEU A 8 3.89 3.60 3.48
N GLU A 9 4.78 4.45 3.98
CA GLU A 9 5.10 5.74 3.35
C GLU A 9 5.64 5.54 1.93
N ALA A 10 6.44 4.50 1.71
CA ALA A 10 6.93 4.14 0.39
C ALA A 10 5.81 3.71 -0.57
N PHE A 11 4.78 3.00 -0.08
CA PHE A 11 3.63 2.65 -0.91
C PHE A 11 2.76 3.85 -1.24
N GLU A 12 2.51 4.73 -0.26
CA GLU A 12 1.76 5.96 -0.51
C GLU A 12 2.44 6.84 -1.56
N ASP A 13 3.75 7.08 -1.40
CA ASP A 13 4.52 7.88 -2.36
C ASP A 13 4.54 7.24 -3.75
N PHE A 14 4.66 5.92 -3.84
CA PHE A 14 4.58 5.21 -5.12
C PHE A 14 3.23 5.43 -5.82
N PHE A 15 2.12 5.22 -5.10
CA PHE A 15 0.78 5.31 -5.68
C PHE A 15 0.36 6.74 -6.00
N ARG A 16 0.77 7.75 -5.20
CA ARG A 16 0.50 9.17 -5.49
C ARG A 16 1.10 9.64 -6.81
N HIS A 17 2.18 9.01 -7.28
CA HIS A 17 2.83 9.35 -8.55
C HIS A 17 2.44 8.42 -9.70
N LEU A 18 1.62 7.39 -9.45
CA LEU A 18 1.22 6.44 -10.47
C LEU A 18 0.00 6.97 -11.24
N PRO A 19 0.00 6.95 -12.58
CA PRO A 19 -1.18 7.29 -13.36
C PRO A 19 -2.34 6.33 -13.05
N ALA A 20 -3.54 6.88 -12.83
CA ALA A 20 -4.74 6.09 -12.53
C ALA A 20 -5.08 5.04 -13.61
N ASN A 21 -4.67 5.29 -14.85
CA ASN A 21 -4.88 4.42 -16.01
C ASN A 21 -3.59 3.70 -16.48
N CYS A 22 -2.65 3.42 -15.58
CA CYS A 22 -1.38 2.77 -15.92
C CYS A 22 -1.52 1.35 -16.52
N GLY A 23 -2.71 0.74 -16.50
CA GLY A 23 -2.98 -0.56 -17.11
C GLY A 23 -2.38 -1.74 -16.35
N MET A 24 -1.98 -1.53 -15.08
CA MET A 24 -1.29 -2.52 -14.25
C MET A 24 -2.10 -2.81 -12.98
N ALA A 25 -2.01 -4.06 -12.50
CA ALA A 25 -2.51 -4.45 -11.19
C ALA A 25 -1.33 -4.70 -10.25
N PHE A 26 -1.49 -4.33 -8.98
CA PHE A 26 -0.47 -4.48 -7.95
C PHE A 26 -0.97 -5.38 -6.82
N VAL A 27 -0.13 -6.33 -6.40
CA VAL A 27 -0.36 -7.16 -5.20
C VAL A 27 0.61 -6.71 -4.12
N LEU A 28 0.09 -6.26 -2.98
CA LEU A 28 0.89 -5.89 -1.81
C LEU A 28 0.86 -7.03 -0.78
N VAL A 29 2.04 -7.38 -0.29
CA VAL A 29 2.22 -8.35 0.80
C VAL A 29 2.95 -7.63 1.94
N GLN A 30 2.20 -7.25 2.96
CA GLN A 30 2.71 -6.53 4.12
C GLN A 30 2.78 -7.48 5.30
N HIS A 31 3.93 -7.52 5.99
CA HIS A 31 4.00 -8.19 7.28
C HIS A 31 3.20 -7.36 8.30
N LEU A 32 2.15 -7.96 8.86
CA LEU A 32 1.24 -7.35 9.82
C LEU A 32 1.17 -8.22 11.08
N ASP A 33 0.89 -7.58 12.20
CA ASP A 33 0.53 -8.26 13.44
C ASP A 33 -0.85 -8.94 13.24
N PRO A 34 -0.98 -10.26 13.46
CA PRO A 34 -2.23 -10.99 13.27
C PRO A 34 -3.35 -10.57 14.23
N ASP A 35 -3.02 -10.00 15.40
CA ASP A 35 -3.99 -9.61 16.42
C ASP A 35 -4.52 -8.17 16.22
N HIS A 36 -3.96 -7.43 15.26
CA HIS A 36 -4.35 -6.06 14.95
C HIS A 36 -5.03 -5.97 13.57
N ALA A 37 -6.21 -5.35 13.54
CA ALA A 37 -6.89 -5.07 12.28
C ALA A 37 -6.02 -4.18 11.39
N SER A 38 -5.86 -4.58 10.12
CA SER A 38 -5.05 -3.83 9.16
C SER A 38 -5.75 -2.55 8.75
N LEU A 39 -5.08 -1.41 8.92
CA LEU A 39 -5.50 -0.10 8.39
C LEU A 39 -4.98 0.13 6.95
N LEU A 40 -4.24 -0.83 6.38
CA LEU A 40 -3.54 -0.66 5.11
C LEU A 40 -4.49 -0.25 3.97
N THR A 41 -5.67 -0.87 3.91
CA THR A 41 -6.67 -0.58 2.88
C THR A 41 -7.15 0.87 2.93
N GLU A 42 -7.50 1.36 4.12
CA GLU A 42 -8.01 2.73 4.31
C GLU A 42 -6.94 3.78 4.01
N ILE A 43 -5.69 3.47 4.32
CA ILE A 43 -4.56 4.37 4.06
C ILE A 43 -4.29 4.44 2.56
N LEU A 44 -4.23 3.31 1.86
CA LEU A 44 -3.99 3.26 0.43
C LEU A 44 -5.11 3.96 -0.36
N GLN A 45 -6.37 3.83 0.06
CA GLN A 45 -7.51 4.52 -0.56
C GLN A 45 -7.41 6.06 -0.53
N ARG A 46 -6.60 6.64 0.38
CA ARG A 46 -6.37 8.10 0.39
C ARG A 46 -5.32 8.55 -0.63
N SER A 47 -4.52 7.61 -1.15
CA SER A 47 -3.37 7.88 -2.01
C SER A 47 -3.54 7.34 -3.45
N THR A 48 -4.66 6.67 -3.75
CA THR A 48 -5.01 6.10 -5.07
C THR A 48 -6.34 6.62 -5.57
#